data_AF-A0A1J0A2M3-F1
#
_entry.id   AF-A0A1J0A2M3-F1
#
_cell.length_a   1.000
_cell.length_b   1.000
_cell.length_c   1.000
_cell.angle_alpha   90.00
_cell.angle_beta   90.00
_cell.angle_gamma   90.00
#
_symmetry.space_group_name_H-M   'P 1'
#
loop_
_entity.id
_entity.type
_entity.pdbx_description
1 polymer ?
#
loop_
_entity_poly.entity_id
_entity_poly.type
_entity_poly.pdbx_seq_one_letter_code
_entity_poly.pdbx_strand_id
1 'polypeptide(L)' 'LDVTKTWPEDVVPLQPVGRLVLNRNIDNFFSENEQLAFCPGIIVPGIYYSDDKLLQTRIFSYSDTQRHRLGPNYLMLP' A
#
# COMPACT_ATOMS: atom_id res chain seq x y z
N LEU A 1 -7.72 8.29 16.15
CA LEU A 1 -7.34 7.10 15.38
C LEU A 1 -5.96 6.67 15.87
N ASP A 2 -5.90 5.53 16.55
CA ASP A 2 -4.71 5.02 17.24
C ASP A 2 -4.35 3.65 16.66
N VAL A 3 -3.26 3.60 15.91
CA VAL A 3 -2.71 2.38 15.26
C VAL A 3 -2.26 1.31 16.25
N THR A 4 -2.17 1.62 17.54
CA THR A 4 -1.80 0.63 18.58
C THR A 4 -3.00 -0.13 19.13
N LYS A 5 -4.22 0.16 18.66
CA LYS A 5 -5.47 -0.49 19.09
C LYS A 5 -6.06 -1.32 17.97
N THR A 6 -6.66 -2.44 18.33
CA THR A 6 -7.47 -3.28 17.45
C THR A 6 -8.95 -2.96 17.61
N TRP A 7 -9.76 -3.30 16.62
CA TRP A 7 -11.22 -3.25 16.73
C TRP A 7 -11.70 -4.63 17.15
N PRO A 8 -12.35 -4.77 18.33
CA PRO A 8 -12.87 -6.06 18.78
C PRO A 8 -13.97 -6.59 17.85
N GLU A 9 -13.85 -7.83 17.39
CA GLU A 9 -14.75 -8.41 16.39
C GLU A 9 -16.17 -8.71 16.93
N ASP A 10 -16.32 -8.83 18.25
CA ASP A 10 -17.63 -8.93 18.91
C ASP A 10 -18.43 -7.62 18.86
N VAL A 11 -17.74 -6.49 18.73
CA VAL A 11 -18.34 -5.16 18.59
C VAL A 11 -18.41 -4.74 17.12
N VAL A 12 -17.37 -5.05 16.34
CA VAL A 12 -17.24 -4.70 14.92
C VAL A 12 -16.95 -5.97 14.11
N PRO A 13 -17.98 -6.72 13.71
CA PRO A 13 -17.79 -8.00 13.04
C PRO A 13 -17.19 -7.85 11.64
N LEU A 14 -16.37 -8.82 11.25
CA LEU A 14 -15.76 -8.87 9.92
C LEU A 14 -16.82 -9.03 8.82
N GLN A 15 -16.68 -8.26 7.74
CA GLN A 15 -17.51 -8.34 6.54
C GLN A 15 -16.67 -8.89 5.38
N PRO A 16 -16.95 -10.09 4.87
CA PRO A 16 -16.22 -10.63 3.72
C PRO A 16 -16.45 -9.80 2.45
N VAL A 17 -15.36 -9.43 1.76
CA VAL A 17 -15.42 -8.62 0.53
C VAL A 17 -15.05 -9.42 -0.72
N GLY A 18 -14.05 -10.32 -0.63
CA GLY A 18 -13.56 -11.07 -1.79
C GLY A 18 -12.39 -12.00 -1.44
N ARG A 19 -11.71 -12.51 -2.48
CA ARG A 19 -10.58 -13.45 -2.33
C ARG A 19 -9.41 -13.05 -3.24
N LEU A 20 -8.22 -12.91 -2.66
CA LEU A 20 -6.96 -12.77 -3.38
C LEU A 20 -6.34 -14.15 -3.61
N VAL A 21 -5.84 -14.43 -4.81
CA VAL A 21 -5.16 -15.69 -5.16
C VAL A 21 -3.85 -15.38 -5.89
N LEU A 22 -2.74 -15.90 -5.40
CA LEU A 22 -1.43 -15.82 -6.05
C LEU A 22 -1.20 -17.12 -6.82
N ASN A 23 -1.01 -17.03 -8.14
CA ASN A 23 -0.95 -18.20 -9.03
C ASN A 23 0.21 -18.18 -10.05
N ARG A 24 1.10 -17.18 -9.97
CA ARG A 24 2.26 -17.05 -10.86
C ARG A 24 3.47 -16.57 -10.07
N ASN A 25 4.63 -17.13 -10.39
CA ASN A 25 5.92 -16.57 -9.98
C ASN A 25 6.38 -15.51 -10.99
N ILE A 26 7.34 -14.71 -10.55
CA ILE A 26 8.02 -13.71 -11.38
C ILE A 26 9.02 -14.38 -12.34
N ASP A 27 9.21 -13.79 -13.51
CA ASP A 27 10.19 -14.22 -14.52
C ASP A 27 11.56 -13.56 -14.25
N ASN A 28 11.55 -12.34 -13.70
CA ASN A 28 12.75 -11.58 -13.34
C ASN A 28 12.62 -10.94 -11.96
N PHE A 29 13.44 -11.41 -11.01
CA PHE A 29 13.43 -10.90 -9.64
C PHE A 29 13.68 -9.39 -9.55
N PHE A 30 14.67 -8.88 -10.26
CA PHE A 30 15.04 -7.48 -10.15
C PHE A 30 13.98 -6.55 -10.74
N SER A 31 13.46 -6.89 -11.92
CA SER A 31 12.54 -6.03 -12.66
C SER A 31 11.12 -6.07 -12.09
N GLU A 32 10.67 -7.22 -11.60
CA GLU A 32 9.29 -7.37 -11.10
C GLU A 32 9.17 -7.25 -9.58
N ASN A 33 10.16 -7.74 -8.81
CA ASN A 33 10.09 -7.72 -7.35
C ASN A 33 10.92 -6.59 -6.73
N GLU A 34 12.19 -6.43 -7.09
CA GLU A 34 13.03 -5.41 -6.47
C GLU A 34 12.61 -3.98 -6.84
N GLN A 35 12.17 -3.78 -8.09
CA GLN A 35 11.73 -2.47 -8.58
C GLN A 35 10.29 -2.11 -8.22
N LEU A 36 9.53 -3.00 -7.58
CA LEU A 36 8.15 -2.72 -7.20
C LEU A 36 8.07 -1.51 -6.25
N ALA A 37 7.02 -0.70 -6.38
CA ALA A 37 6.87 0.56 -5.65
C ALA A 37 5.45 0.76 -5.10
N PHE A 38 5.14 0.17 -3.95
CA PHE A 38 3.85 0.38 -3.27
C PHE A 38 3.79 1.75 -2.57
N CYS A 39 2.65 2.42 -2.60
CA CYS A 39 2.45 3.66 -1.84
C CYS A 39 1.00 3.73 -1.33
N PRO A 40 0.78 3.95 -0.01
CA PRO A 40 -0.58 4.10 0.52
C PRO A 40 -1.27 5.39 0.04
N GLY A 41 -0.51 6.31 -0.55
CA GLY A 41 -1.03 7.52 -1.19
C GLY A 41 -1.65 7.32 -2.58
N ILE A 42 -1.56 6.11 -3.14
CA ILE A 42 -2.16 5.77 -4.43
C ILE A 42 -3.48 5.04 -4.15
N ILE A 43 -4.60 5.75 -4.33
CA ILE A 43 -5.96 5.27 -4.07
C ILE A 43 -6.82 5.40 -5.33
N VAL A 44 -7.92 4.64 -5.37
CA VAL A 44 -8.95 4.71 -6.41
C VAL A 44 -10.20 5.45 -5.89
N PRO A 45 -11.04 6.03 -6.77
CA PRO A 45 -12.28 6.67 -6.35
C PRO A 45 -13.15 5.75 -5.49
N GLY A 46 -13.68 6.27 -4.38
CA GLY A 46 -14.44 5.51 -3.39
C GLY A 46 -13.65 5.09 -2.15
N ILE A 47 -12.32 5.26 -2.14
CA ILE A 47 -11.46 5.07 -0.97
C ILE A 47 -10.96 6.45 -0.52
N TYR A 48 -10.92 6.68 0.79
CA TYR A 48 -10.49 7.95 1.38
C TYR A 48 -9.57 7.73 2.58
N TYR A 49 -8.77 8.74 2.91
CA TYR A 49 -7.90 8.71 4.08
C TYR A 49 -8.66 9.08 5.35
N SER A 50 -8.19 8.55 6.45
CA SER A 50 -8.60 8.96 7.79
C SER A 50 -7.56 9.88 8.42
N ASP A 51 -7.90 10.53 9.53
CA ASP A 51 -6.99 11.42 10.28
C ASP A 51 -5.98 10.65 11.15
N ASP A 52 -5.66 9.40 10.80
CA ASP A 52 -4.62 8.63 11.47
C ASP A 52 -3.24 9.25 11.19
N LYS A 53 -2.60 9.76 12.24
CA LYS A 53 -1.31 10.47 12.13
C LYS A 53 -0.20 9.62 11.53
N LEU A 54 -0.21 8.30 11.76
CA LEU A 54 0.78 7.41 11.16
C LEU A 54 0.49 7.19 9.68
N LEU A 55 -0.77 7.01 9.30
CA LEU A 55 -1.17 6.92 7.90
C LEU A 55 -0.78 8.18 7.12
N GLN A 56 -1.09 9.36 7.65
CA GLN A 56 -0.75 10.65 7.03
C GLN A 56 0.76 10.78 6.75
N THR A 57 1.60 10.33 7.68
CA THR A 57 3.06 10.32 7.49
C THR A 57 3.50 9.34 6.39
N ARG A 58 2.87 8.16 6.33
CA ARG A 58 3.17 7.13 5.32
C ARG A 58 2.77 7.55 3.91
N ILE A 59 1.69 8.31 3.74
CA ILE A 59 1.29 8.83 2.43
C ILE A 59 2.41 9.65 1.79
N PHE A 60 3.14 10.43 2.60
CA PHE A 60 4.31 11.19 2.14
C PHE A 60 5.54 10.29 1.91
N SER A 61 5.92 9.51 2.93
CA SER A 61 7.23 8.85 2.99
C SER A 61 7.51 7.87 1.84
N TYR A 62 6.50 7.13 1.37
CA TYR A 62 6.71 6.10 0.35
C TYR A 62 7.06 6.71 -1.01
N SER A 63 6.37 7.79 -1.38
CA SER A 63 6.62 8.47 -2.64
C SER A 63 7.97 9.18 -2.64
N ASP A 64 8.39 9.73 -1.50
CA ASP A 64 9.70 10.35 -1.32
C ASP A 64 10.84 9.33 -1.49
N THR A 65 10.79 8.21 -0.76
CA THR A 65 11.85 7.19 -0.83
C THR A 65 11.96 6.55 -2.22
N GLN A 66 10.84 6.38 -2.95
CA GLN A 66 10.83 5.81 -4.29
C GLN A 66 11.56 6.69 -5.31
N ARG A 67 11.42 8.02 -5.21
CA ARG A 67 12.14 8.95 -6.09
C ARG A 67 13.65 8.84 -5.93
N HIS A 68 14.11 8.58 -4.70
CA HIS A 68 15.53 8.33 -4.44
C HIS A 68 15.97 6.94 -4.90
N ARG A 69 15.20 5.89 -4.56
CA ARG A 69 15.56 4.49 -4.81
C ARG A 69 15.52 4.09 -6.28
N LEU A 70 14.50 4.55 -7.02
CA LEU A 70 14.20 4.11 -8.39
C LEU A 70 14.29 5.24 -9.43
N GLY A 71 14.38 6.49 -8.97
CA GLY A 71 14.41 7.67 -9.82
C GLY A 71 13.04 8.35 -9.98
N PRO A 72 13.00 9.53 -10.62
CA PRO A 72 11.81 10.38 -10.67
C PRO A 72 10.64 9.77 -11.46
N ASN A 73 10.94 8.88 -12.42
CA ASN A 73 9.97 8.29 -13.34
C ASN A 73 9.62 6.83 -13.00
N TYR A 74 9.79 6.41 -11.74
CA TYR A 74 9.57 5.02 -11.31
C TYR A 74 8.15 4.48 -11.61
N LEU A 75 7.15 5.36 -11.75
CA LEU A 75 5.78 4.99 -12.10
C LEU A 75 5.62 4.53 -13.57
N MET A 76 6.65 4.71 -14.41
CA MET A 76 6.67 4.21 -15.79
C MET A 76 7.36 2.85 -15.93
N LEU A 77 7.84 2.27 -14.82
CA LEU A 77 8.37 0.91 -14.82
C LEU A 77 7.22 -0.08 -15.10
N PRO A 78 7.44 -1.13 -15.92
CA PRO A 78 6.41 -2.10 -16.28
C PRO A 78 5.80 -2.86 -15.10
#